data_AF-A0A7W8DY64-F1
#
_entry.id   AF-A0A7W8DY64-F1
#
_cell.length_a   1.000
_cell.length_b   1.000
_cell.length_c   1.000
_cell.angle_alpha   90.00
_cell.angle_beta   90.00
_cell.angle_gamma   90.00
#
_symmetry.space_group_name_H-M   'P 1'
#
loop_
_entity.id
_entity.type
_entity.pdbx_description
1 polymer ?
#
loop_
_entity_poly.entity_id
_entity_poly.type
_entity_poly.pdbx_seq_one_letter_code
_entity_poly.pdbx_strand_id
1 'polypeptide(L)' 'MNQARIWTVVNPTVGLPLLLGSVTVIAILVHLALVENTTWFSGYWNGAAKTAAAAPAVAPVAAPAKK' A
#
# COMPACT_ATOMS: atom_id res chain seq x y z
N MET A 1 -3.12 -26.61 1.56
CA MET A 1 -1.84 -26.83 0.83
C MET A 1 -1.73 -28.30 0.44
N ASN A 2 -2.27 -28.70 -0.73
CA ASN A 2 -2.30 -30.10 -1.20
C ASN A 2 -1.52 -30.32 -2.51
N GLN A 3 -0.65 -29.36 -2.87
CA GLN A 3 0.05 -29.32 -4.17
C GLN A 3 1.54 -29.66 -4.10
N ALA A 4 2.02 -30.28 -3.01
CA ALA A 4 3.44 -30.62 -2.87
C ALA A 4 3.95 -31.57 -3.97
N ARG A 5 3.05 -32.36 -4.59
CA ARG A 5 3.38 -33.24 -5.72
C ARG A 5 3.70 -32.50 -7.02
N ILE A 6 3.56 -31.17 -7.09
CA ILE A 6 3.91 -30.38 -8.29
C ILE A 6 5.38 -30.58 -8.71
N TRP A 7 6.28 -30.81 -7.76
CA TRP A 7 7.71 -31.03 -8.03
C TRP A 7 8.04 -32.39 -8.66
N THR A 8 7.04 -33.28 -8.80
CA THR A 8 7.19 -34.52 -9.57
C THR A 8 7.02 -34.30 -11.08
N VAL A 9 6.41 -33.17 -11.48
CA VAL A 9 6.15 -32.81 -12.89
C VAL A 9 6.89 -31.52 -13.29
N VAL A 10 7.35 -30.71 -12.34
CA VAL A 10 8.18 -29.52 -12.57
C VAL A 10 9.49 -29.66 -11.81
N ASN A 11 10.62 -29.43 -12.48
CA ASN A 11 11.92 -29.46 -11.81
C ASN A 11 12.06 -28.28 -10.83
N PRO A 12 12.30 -28.52 -9.53
CA PRO A 12 12.40 -27.46 -8.52
C PRO A 12 13.53 -26.46 -8.76
N THR A 13 14.66 -26.88 -9.33
CA THR A 13 15.80 -25.99 -9.62
C THR A 13 15.47 -24.93 -10.67
N VAL A 14 14.45 -25.15 -11.52
CA VAL A 14 14.00 -24.17 -12.52
C VAL A 14 12.69 -23.52 -12.08
N GLY A 15 11.72 -24.30 -11.62
CA GLY A 15 10.40 -23.81 -11.24
C GLY A 15 10.41 -22.91 -10.01
N LEU A 16 11.26 -23.19 -9.02
CA LEU A 16 11.32 -22.37 -7.80
C LEU A 16 11.95 -21.00 -8.07
N PRO A 17 13.09 -20.87 -8.79
CA PRO A 17 13.59 -19.56 -9.21
C PRO A 17 12.60 -18.81 -10.10
N LEU A 18 11.91 -19.47 -11.03
CA LEU A 18 10.90 -18.82 -11.87
C LEU A 18 9.71 -18.30 -11.06
N LEU A 19 9.24 -19.07 -10.07
CA LEU A 19 8.16 -18.64 -9.18
C LEU A 19 8.57 -17.38 -8.41
N LEU A 20 9.71 -17.43 -7.71
CA LEU A 20 10.19 -16.31 -6.91
C LEU A 20 10.49 -15.09 -7.78
N GLY A 21 11.15 -15.28 -8.92
CA GLY A 21 11.43 -14.21 -9.88
C GLY A 21 10.17 -13.56 -10.44
N SER A 22 9.16 -14.35 -10.80
CA SER A 22 7.88 -13.82 -11.29
C SER A 22 7.17 -12.99 -10.22
N VAL A 23 7.13 -13.47 -8.97
CA VAL A 23 6.55 -12.71 -7.86
C VAL A 23 7.30 -11.40 -7.62
N THR A 24 8.63 -11.40 -7.70
CA THR A 24 9.42 -10.17 -7.60
C THR A 24 9.10 -9.19 -8.72
N VAL A 25 9.02 -9.64 -9.96
CA VAL A 25 8.66 -8.79 -11.11
C VAL A 25 7.26 -8.19 -10.93
N ILE A 26 6.28 -9.01 -10.55
CA ILE A 26 4.91 -8.54 -10.29
C ILE A 26 4.91 -7.49 -9.17
N ALA A 27 5.63 -7.73 -8.07
CA ALA A 27 5.72 -6.78 -6.98
C ALA A 27 6.27 -5.43 -7.44
N ILE A 28 7.36 -5.42 -8.21
CA ILE A 28 7.95 -4.17 -8.73
C ILE A 28 6.95 -3.44 -9.63
N LEU A 29 6.30 -4.14 -10.56
CA LEU A 29 5.33 -3.54 -11.48
C LEU A 29 4.14 -2.93 -10.74
N VAL A 30 3.62 -3.60 -9.71
CA VAL A 30 2.53 -3.07 -8.89
C VAL A 30 2.96 -1.81 -8.14
N HIS A 31 4.18 -1.76 -7.61
CA HIS A 31 4.69 -0.56 -6.94
C HIS A 31 4.90 0.60 -7.93
N LEU A 32 5.42 0.33 -9.12
CA LEU A 32 5.55 1.34 -10.17
C LEU A 32 4.19 1.90 -10.59
N ALA A 33 3.20 1.02 -10.81
CA ALA A 33 1.84 1.44 -11.14
C ALA A 33 1.25 2.33 -10.03
N LEU A 34 1.54 2.05 -8.76
CA LEU A 34 1.09 2.85 -7.62
C LEU A 34 1.75 4.24 -7.60
N VAL A 35 3.05 4.32 -7.92
CA VAL A 35 3.78 5.59 -8.05
C VAL A 35 3.18 6.45 -9.16
N GLU A 36 2.85 5.86 -10.30
CA GLU A 36 2.37 6.60 -11.48
C GLU A 36 0.90 7.02 -11.38
N ASN A 37 0.06 6.19 -10.76
CA ASN A 37 -1.40 6.38 -10.77
C ASN A 37 -1.95 6.95 -9.46
N THR A 38 -1.12 7.19 -8.44
CA THR A 38 -1.57 7.74 -7.15
C THR A 38 -0.73 8.92 -6.69
N THR A 39 -1.36 9.90 -6.04
CA THR A 39 -0.68 11.12 -5.58
C THR A 39 -0.06 10.98 -4.20
N TRP A 40 -0.55 10.05 -3.38
CA TRP A 40 -0.07 9.87 -2.01
C TRP A 40 1.32 9.23 -1.96
N PHE A 41 1.66 8.35 -2.90
CA PHE A 41 2.95 7.65 -2.89
C PHE A 41 4.10 8.61 -3.25
N SER A 42 3.91 9.45 -4.27
CA SER A 42 4.84 10.55 -4.58
C SER A 42 4.92 11.57 -3.44
N GLY A 43 3.78 11.92 -2.82
CA GLY A 43 3.74 12.79 -1.64
C GLY A 43 4.52 12.23 -0.45
N TYR A 44 4.45 10.92 -0.21
CA TYR A 44 5.23 10.21 0.81
C TYR A 44 6.74 10.33 0.55
N TRP A 45 7.19 10.07 -0.69
CA TRP A 45 8.61 10.19 -1.07
C TRP A 45 9.15 11.62 -1.07
N ASN A 46 8.32 12.62 -1.35
CA ASN A 46 8.70 14.03 -1.27
C ASN A 46 8.86 14.54 0.18
N GLY A 47 8.63 13.70 1.20
CA GLY A 47 8.84 14.04 2.61
C GLY A 47 7.83 15.01 3.21
N ALA A 48 6.80 15.42 2.45
CA ALA A 48 5.75 16.30 2.93
C ALA A 48 4.66 15.48 3.62
N ALA A 49 4.92 15.08 4.87
CA ALA A 49 3.85 14.58 5.73
C ALA A 49 2.78 15.68 5.82
N LYS A 50 1.63 15.49 5.16
CA LYS A 50 0.46 16.32 5.42
C LYS A 50 0.08 16.05 6.87
N THR A 51 0.46 16.95 7.78
CA THR A 51 -0.10 17.01 9.12
C THR A 51 -1.61 16.98 8.93
N ALA A 52 -2.25 15.94 9.47
CA ALA A 52 -3.69 15.83 9.45
C ALA A 52 -4.25 17.16 9.98
N ALA A 53 -5.05 17.85 9.15
CA ALA A 53 -5.67 19.09 9.58
C ALA A 53 -6.42 18.80 10.87
N ALA A 54 -6.05 19.48 11.95
CA ALA A 54 -6.74 19.35 13.22
C ALA A 54 -8.24 19.54 12.95
N ALA A 55 -9.06 18.59 13.43
CA ALA A 55 -10.51 18.71 13.34
C ALA A 55 -10.91 20.11 13.84
N PRO A 56 -11.78 20.85 13.12
CA PRO A 56 -12.16 22.20 13.53
C PRO A 56 -12.66 22.13 14.97
N ALA A 57 -12.00 22.87 15.86
CA ALA A 57 -12.42 22.98 17.24
C ALA A 57 -13.88 23.43 17.23
N VAL A 58 -14.76 22.58 17.77
CA VAL A 58 -16.17 22.93 17.96
C VAL A 58 -16.18 24.15 18.88
N ALA A 59 -16.52 25.31 18.33
CA ALA A 59 -16.63 26.54 19.11
C ALA A 59 -17.64 26.31 20.24
N PRO A 60 -17.34 26.72 21.49
CA PRO A 60 -18.30 26.60 22.57
C PRO A 60 -19.52 27.45 22.22
N VAL A 61 -20.68 26.80 22.12
CA VAL A 61 -21.97 27.47 21.93
C VAL A 61 -22.15 28.43 23.11
N ALA A 62 -22.15 29.74 22.83
CA ALA A 62 -22.48 30.75 23.81
C ALA A 62 -23.92 30.52 24.30
N ALA A 63 -24.08 30.27 25.60
CA ALA A 63 -25.39 30.14 26.22
C ALA A 63 -26.17 31.47 26.10
N PRO A 64 -27.48 31.46 25.78
CA PRO A 64 -28.24 32.69 25.67
C PRO A 64 -28.39 33.34 27.05
N ALA A 65 -28.01 34.61 27.16
CA ALA A 65 -28.23 35.42 28.34
C ALA A 65 -29.74 35.56 28.61
N LYS A 66 -30.20 35.10 29.78
CA LYS A 66 -31.56 35.33 30.25
C LYS A 66 -31.69 36.78 30.75
N LYS A 67 -32.71 37.46 30.23
CA LYS A 67 -33.24 38.72 30.78
C LYS A 67 -33.91 38.47 32.13
#